data_AF-A0A517Y1A8-F1
#
_entry.id   AF-A0A517Y1A8-F1
#
_cell.length_a   1.000
_cell.length_b   1.000
_cell.length_c   1.000
_cell.angle_alpha   90.00
_cell.angle_beta   90.00
_cell.angle_gamma   90.00
#
_symmetry.space_group_name_H-M   'P 1'
#
loop_
_entity.id
_entity.type
_entity.pdbx_description
1 polymer ?
#
loop_
_entity_poly.entity_id
_entity_poly.type
_entity_poly.pdbx_seq_one_letter_code
_entity_poly.pdbx_strand_id
1 'polypeptide(L)'
;MSPGDITGAGTILDNDNAPTVSVDDVTVDEAAGTATSFRGGVNVAGGDLDGDGLAEIVTGSGIGGGPVLKTFSAAGAPELSATSFGPDKIGGQPLRNGIRVAVHDIDGDGDGDVIAGSGPDYSASVSLRRGTDLAELSNFLPYEADDDDRIFTGRVYVG
;
A
#
# COMPACT_ATOMS: atom_id res chain seq x y z
N MET A 1 2.92 28.39 29.78
CA MET A 1 3.68 29.48 29.15
C MET A 1 3.89 29.06 27.70
N SER A 2 3.33 29.80 26.75
CA SER A 2 3.39 29.49 25.31
C SER A 2 4.82 29.69 24.80
N PRO A 3 5.32 28.92 23.80
CA PRO A 3 6.58 29.22 23.14
C PRO A 3 6.57 30.68 22.71
N GLY A 4 7.58 31.44 23.12
CA GLY A 4 7.65 32.87 22.83
C GLY A 4 7.81 33.10 21.34
N ASP A 5 7.03 34.03 20.79
CA ASP A 5 7.13 34.44 19.39
C ASP A 5 8.57 34.86 19.07
N ILE A 6 9.11 34.38 17.95
CA ILE A 6 10.42 34.82 17.48
C ILE A 6 10.22 36.15 16.78
N THR A 7 10.43 37.25 17.50
CA THR A 7 10.40 38.60 16.91
C THR A 7 11.80 39.01 16.47
N GLY A 8 11.97 39.41 15.21
CA GLY A 8 13.18 40.05 14.69
C GLY A 8 12.86 41.46 14.20
N ALA A 9 13.53 42.48 14.74
CA ALA A 9 13.42 43.85 14.22
C ALA A 9 14.53 44.07 13.17
N GLY A 10 14.13 44.26 11.91
CA GLY A 10 15.03 44.69 10.83
C GLY A 10 14.84 46.17 10.53
N THR A 11 15.92 46.93 10.41
CA THR A 11 15.88 48.33 9.93
C THR A 11 16.09 48.34 8.42
N ILE A 12 15.16 48.93 7.68
CA ILE A 12 15.33 49.17 6.25
C ILE A 12 15.90 50.59 6.09
N LEU A 13 17.08 50.70 5.49
CA LEU A 13 17.66 51.99 5.09
C LEU A 13 17.21 52.27 3.65
N ASP A 14 16.20 53.12 3.51
CA ASP A 14 15.67 53.56 2.22
C ASP A 14 16.39 54.84 1.74
N ASN A 15 16.56 55.01 0.42
CA ASN A 15 17.16 56.21 -0.18
C ASN A 15 16.18 57.09 -0.96
N ASP A 16 14.89 56.72 -1.07
CA ASP A 16 13.89 57.57 -1.73
C ASP A 16 12.78 58.09 -0.78
N ASN A 17 11.87 58.92 -1.33
CA ASN A 17 11.02 59.81 -0.54
C ASN A 17 9.70 59.15 -0.06
N ALA A 18 9.51 57.84 -0.28
CA ALA A 18 8.35 57.11 0.22
C ALA A 18 8.70 55.61 0.47
N PRO A 19 8.86 55.19 1.73
CA PRO A 19 9.30 53.83 2.02
C PRO A 19 8.26 52.80 1.58
N THR A 20 8.66 51.87 0.72
CA THR A 20 7.84 50.71 0.33
C THR A 20 8.56 49.41 0.68
N VAL A 21 7.80 48.44 1.20
CA VAL A 21 8.27 47.08 1.52
C VAL A 21 7.33 46.10 0.84
N SER A 22 7.82 45.30 -0.11
CA SER A 22 7.07 44.15 -0.64
C SER A 22 7.59 42.87 -0.02
N VAL A 23 6.66 42.01 0.39
CA VAL A 23 6.95 40.62 0.71
C VAL A 23 6.28 39.83 -0.41
N ASP A 24 7.10 39.29 -1.31
CA ASP A 24 6.58 38.72 -2.56
C ASP A 24 5.82 37.40 -2.32
N ASP A 25 6.14 36.65 -1.25
CA ASP A 25 5.32 35.53 -0.78
C ASP A 25 5.51 35.28 0.73
N VAL A 26 4.41 34.88 1.39
CA VAL A 26 4.42 34.33 2.75
C VAL A 26 3.58 33.06 2.71
N THR A 27 4.26 31.91 2.75
CA THR A 27 3.57 30.61 2.81
C THR A 27 3.59 30.08 4.24
N VAL A 28 2.40 29.90 4.84
CA VAL A 28 2.22 29.20 6.12
C VAL A 28 1.48 27.90 5.83
N ASP A 29 2.15 26.75 5.96
CA ASP A 29 1.51 25.44 5.79
C ASP A 29 0.99 24.91 7.14
N GLU A 30 -0.22 25.34 7.50
CA GLU A 30 -0.95 24.82 8.67
C GLU A 30 -1.64 23.47 8.40
N ALA A 31 -1.49 22.93 7.18
CA ALA A 31 -2.13 21.71 6.70
C ALA A 31 -1.17 20.52 6.58
N ALA A 32 0.03 20.60 7.16
CA ALA A 32 1.07 19.54 7.14
C ALA A 32 0.67 18.18 7.75
N GLY A 33 -0.60 17.96 8.07
CA GLY A 33 -1.24 16.68 7.81
C GLY A 33 -2.11 16.17 8.95
N THR A 34 -3.33 15.73 8.60
CA THR A 34 -4.02 14.74 9.42
C THR A 34 -3.30 13.43 9.18
N ALA A 35 -2.61 12.87 10.18
CA ALA A 35 -2.10 11.51 10.08
C ALA A 35 -3.29 10.56 9.89
N THR A 36 -3.54 10.15 8.66
CA THR A 36 -4.59 9.18 8.34
C THR A 36 -4.12 7.82 8.85
N SER A 37 -4.54 7.46 10.05
CA SER A 37 -4.33 6.10 10.56
C SER A 37 -5.15 5.15 9.68
N PHE A 38 -4.46 4.30 8.93
CA PHE A 38 -5.10 3.22 8.20
C PHE A 38 -5.75 2.26 9.22
N ARG A 39 -7.08 2.15 9.18
CA ARG A 39 -7.88 1.31 10.11
C ARG A 39 -8.43 0.05 9.46
N GLY A 40 -7.95 -0.29 8.27
CA GLY A 40 -8.51 -1.39 7.48
C GLY A 40 -8.19 -2.79 7.93
N GLY A 41 -7.37 -2.91 8.98
CA GLY A 41 -6.83 -4.18 9.43
C GLY A 41 -5.79 -4.75 8.45
N VAL A 42 -5.35 -5.95 8.77
CA VAL A 42 -4.32 -6.69 8.04
C VAL A 42 -4.82 -8.12 7.89
N ASN A 43 -4.66 -8.70 6.69
CA ASN A 43 -4.86 -10.12 6.45
C ASN A 43 -3.50 -10.80 6.59
N VAL A 44 -3.42 -11.92 7.29
CA VAL A 44 -2.14 -12.57 7.63
C VAL A 44 -2.21 -14.03 7.22
N ALA A 45 -1.14 -14.53 6.63
CA ALA A 45 -0.85 -15.94 6.42
C ALA A 45 0.57 -16.22 6.92
N GLY A 46 0.86 -17.50 7.17
CA GLY A 46 2.20 -17.94 7.51
C GLY A 46 2.56 -19.19 6.71
N GLY A 47 3.84 -19.31 6.37
CA GLY A 47 4.40 -20.44 5.64
C GLY A 47 5.89 -20.21 5.41
N ASP A 48 6.60 -21.30 5.15
CA ASP A 48 8.02 -21.30 4.87
C ASP A 48 8.25 -20.78 3.44
N LEU A 49 8.80 -19.58 3.29
CA LEU A 49 8.96 -18.89 2.00
C LEU A 49 10.33 -19.10 1.36
N ASP A 50 11.31 -19.61 2.11
CA ASP A 50 12.69 -19.78 1.66
C ASP A 50 13.26 -21.18 1.90
N GLY A 51 12.43 -22.10 2.37
CA GLY A 51 12.74 -23.52 2.52
C GLY A 51 13.62 -23.83 3.73
N ASP A 52 13.77 -22.89 4.68
CA ASP A 52 14.65 -23.05 5.85
C ASP A 52 14.01 -23.88 7.00
N GLY A 53 12.72 -24.19 6.88
CA GLY A 53 11.93 -24.96 7.84
C GLY A 53 11.28 -24.11 8.95
N LEU A 54 11.44 -22.79 8.92
CA LEU A 54 10.70 -21.83 9.73
C LEU A 54 9.59 -21.20 8.88
N ALA A 55 8.58 -20.65 9.54
CA ALA A 55 7.47 -20.01 8.85
C ALA A 55 7.60 -18.49 8.93
N GLU A 56 7.64 -17.85 7.78
CA GLU A 56 7.59 -16.40 7.62
C GLU A 56 6.15 -15.91 7.74
N ILE A 57 6.02 -14.60 7.97
CA ILE A 57 4.75 -13.91 8.10
C ILE A 57 4.46 -13.16 6.81
N VAL A 58 3.34 -13.47 6.19
CA VAL A 58 2.85 -12.78 5.00
C VAL A 58 1.67 -11.91 5.37
N THR A 59 1.72 -10.63 5.02
CA THR A 59 0.66 -9.67 5.32
C THR A 59 0.11 -9.01 4.07
N GLY A 60 -1.21 -8.94 4.00
CA GLY A 60 -1.96 -8.18 3.02
C GLY A 60 -2.68 -7.01 3.67
N SER A 61 -2.66 -5.84 3.04
CA SER A 61 -3.45 -4.70 3.52
C SER A 61 -4.95 -5.05 3.54
N GLY A 62 -5.67 -4.65 4.59
CA GLY A 62 -7.12 -4.81 4.68
C GLY A 62 -7.93 -3.70 3.99
N ILE A 63 -9.24 -3.66 4.28
CA ILE A 63 -10.18 -2.75 3.62
C ILE A 63 -9.90 -1.28 3.99
N GLY A 64 -9.73 -0.42 3.02
CA GLY A 64 -9.25 0.97 3.13
C GLY A 64 -7.79 1.13 2.69
N GLY A 65 -7.10 0.02 2.37
CA GLY A 65 -5.68 -0.02 2.01
C GLY A 65 -5.50 -0.49 0.57
N GLY A 66 -4.38 -0.08 -0.04
CA GLY A 66 -4.02 -0.52 -1.40
C GLY A 66 -3.69 -2.02 -1.47
N PRO A 67 -3.45 -2.58 -2.67
CA PRO A 67 -3.14 -3.98 -2.85
C PRO A 67 -1.68 -4.31 -2.48
N VAL A 68 -1.31 -4.00 -1.26
CA VAL A 68 0.07 -4.11 -0.75
C VAL A 68 0.23 -5.42 0.01
N LEU A 69 1.24 -6.18 -0.40
CA LEU A 69 1.76 -7.38 0.20
C LEU A 69 3.09 -7.08 0.87
N LYS A 70 3.33 -7.63 2.06
CA LYS A 70 4.63 -7.60 2.74
C LYS A 70 4.94 -8.94 3.37
N THR A 71 6.21 -9.31 3.38
CA THR A 71 6.73 -10.48 4.09
C THR A 71 7.61 -10.02 5.26
N PHE A 72 7.64 -10.84 6.29
CA PHE A 72 8.48 -10.66 7.46
C PHE A 72 9.02 -12.00 7.90
N SER A 73 10.21 -12.00 8.47
CA SER A 73 10.79 -13.19 9.08
C SER A 73 9.90 -13.74 10.20
N ALA A 74 10.17 -14.97 10.63
CA ALA A 74 9.55 -15.55 11.83
C ALA A 74 9.70 -14.68 13.10
N ALA A 75 10.73 -13.83 13.16
CA ALA A 75 10.95 -12.87 14.25
C ALA A 75 10.22 -11.52 14.06
N GLY A 76 9.50 -11.34 12.94
CA GLY A 76 8.78 -10.12 12.58
C GLY A 76 9.67 -9.03 11.96
N ALA A 77 10.88 -9.37 11.52
CA ALA A 77 11.72 -8.42 10.79
C ALA A 77 11.21 -8.27 9.35
N PRO A 78 11.04 -7.06 8.81
CA PRO A 78 10.56 -6.88 7.44
C PRO A 78 11.58 -7.42 6.42
N GLU A 79 11.09 -8.11 5.40
CA GLU A 79 11.93 -8.72 4.36
C GLU A 79 11.61 -8.12 2.98
N LEU A 80 10.43 -8.43 2.43
CA LEU A 80 10.03 -7.97 1.10
C LEU A 80 8.69 -7.22 1.14
N SER A 81 8.46 -6.41 0.12
CA SER A 81 7.18 -5.71 -0.08
C SER A 81 6.92 -5.56 -1.57
N ALA A 82 5.68 -5.78 -1.98
CA ALA A 82 5.27 -5.62 -3.35
C ALA A 82 3.79 -5.22 -3.46
N THR A 83 3.39 -4.71 -4.62
CA THR A 83 1.98 -4.49 -4.94
C THR A 83 1.47 -5.69 -5.72
N SER A 84 0.52 -6.45 -5.17
CA SER A 84 -0.02 -7.70 -5.76
C SER A 84 -0.78 -7.47 -7.06
N PHE A 85 -1.38 -6.29 -7.20
CA PHE A 85 -2.10 -5.88 -8.39
C PHE A 85 -1.52 -4.54 -8.84
N GLY A 86 -1.47 -4.33 -10.16
CA GLY A 86 -1.15 -3.01 -10.70
C GLY A 86 -2.14 -1.95 -10.18
N PRO A 87 -1.90 -0.66 -10.43
CA PRO A 87 -2.89 0.38 -10.20
C PRO A 87 -4.03 0.19 -11.20
N ASP A 88 -4.84 -0.85 -11.06
CA ASP A 88 -5.97 -1.07 -11.95
C ASP A 88 -7.07 -0.07 -11.59
N LYS A 89 -7.59 0.56 -12.64
CA LYS A 89 -8.32 1.82 -12.60
C LYS A 89 -9.77 1.55 -12.96
N ILE A 90 -10.58 1.06 -12.03
CA ILE A 90 -12.01 1.35 -12.15
C ILE A 90 -12.17 2.85 -11.84
N GLY A 91 -12.31 3.66 -12.89
CA GLY A 91 -12.53 5.11 -12.80
C GLY A 91 -11.33 5.96 -12.37
N GLY A 92 -10.10 5.44 -12.44
CA GLY A 92 -8.88 6.19 -12.12
C GLY A 92 -8.64 6.45 -10.63
N GLN A 93 -9.47 5.85 -9.75
CA GLN A 93 -9.30 5.96 -8.31
C GLN A 93 -8.36 4.87 -7.80
N PRO A 94 -7.50 5.20 -6.81
CA PRO A 94 -6.60 4.21 -6.27
C PRO A 94 -7.42 3.20 -5.46
N LEU A 95 -7.29 1.92 -5.79
CA LEU A 95 -8.06 0.88 -5.14
C LEU A 95 -7.65 0.76 -3.65
N ARG A 96 -8.64 0.59 -2.78
CA ARG A 96 -8.50 0.68 -1.33
C ARG A 96 -9.22 -0.48 -0.65
N ASN A 97 -9.30 -1.66 -1.25
CA ASN A 97 -10.16 -2.72 -0.71
C ASN A 97 -9.34 -3.90 -0.15
N GLY A 98 -8.02 -3.74 -0.15
CA GLY A 98 -7.07 -4.69 0.40
C GLY A 98 -6.92 -5.96 -0.42
N ILE A 99 -6.14 -6.89 0.14
CA ILE A 99 -5.90 -8.22 -0.43
C ILE A 99 -6.01 -9.29 0.66
N ARG A 100 -6.44 -10.49 0.28
CA ARG A 100 -6.32 -11.70 1.09
C ARG A 100 -5.07 -12.46 0.67
N VAL A 101 -4.41 -13.12 1.61
CA VAL A 101 -3.14 -13.81 1.37
C VAL A 101 -3.22 -15.24 1.88
N ALA A 102 -2.56 -16.15 1.18
CA ALA A 102 -2.26 -17.53 1.60
C ALA A 102 -0.84 -17.89 1.13
N VAL A 103 -0.26 -18.94 1.74
CA VAL A 103 1.06 -19.46 1.39
C VAL A 103 0.95 -20.94 1.02
N HIS A 104 1.55 -21.33 -0.11
CA HIS A 104 1.64 -22.72 -0.56
C HIS A 104 2.77 -22.86 -1.58
N ASP A 105 3.49 -23.97 -1.58
CA ASP A 105 4.42 -24.31 -2.67
C ASP A 105 3.61 -24.73 -3.91
N ILE A 106 3.55 -23.85 -4.92
CA ILE A 106 2.69 -24.04 -6.11
C ILE A 106 3.52 -24.42 -7.33
N ASP A 107 4.76 -23.94 -7.41
CA ASP A 107 5.67 -24.29 -8.52
C ASP A 107 6.53 -25.55 -8.25
N GLY A 108 6.51 -26.07 -7.02
CA GLY A 108 7.10 -27.34 -6.62
C GLY A 108 8.61 -27.26 -6.38
N ASP A 109 9.14 -26.06 -6.12
CA ASP A 109 10.56 -25.84 -5.87
C ASP A 109 10.98 -26.13 -4.41
N GLY A 110 9.99 -26.32 -3.52
CA GLY A 110 10.19 -26.59 -2.10
C GLY A 110 10.09 -25.37 -1.21
N ASP A 111 10.00 -24.17 -1.79
CA ASP A 111 9.78 -22.91 -1.11
C ASP A 111 8.29 -22.53 -1.20
N GLY A 112 7.77 -21.80 -0.21
CA GLY A 112 6.37 -21.38 -0.21
C GLY A 112 6.11 -20.20 -1.12
N ASP A 113 5.08 -20.29 -1.96
CA ASP A 113 4.58 -19.18 -2.79
C ASP A 113 3.42 -18.44 -2.14
N VAL A 114 3.31 -17.15 -2.45
CA VAL A 114 2.22 -16.30 -2.00
C VAL A 114 1.08 -16.26 -3.01
N ILE A 115 -0.13 -16.58 -2.56
CA ILE A 115 -1.38 -16.36 -3.30
C ILE A 115 -2.06 -15.12 -2.76
N ALA A 116 -2.23 -14.09 -3.59
CA ALA A 116 -2.95 -12.87 -3.27
C ALA A 116 -4.29 -12.82 -4.01
N GLY A 117 -5.40 -12.82 -3.26
CA GLY A 117 -6.75 -12.60 -3.78
C GLY A 117 -7.19 -11.15 -3.60
N SER A 118 -7.81 -10.58 -4.63
CA SER A 118 -8.33 -9.21 -4.55
C SER A 118 -9.44 -9.07 -3.49
N GLY A 119 -9.43 -7.94 -2.80
CA GLY A 119 -10.51 -7.55 -1.89
C GLY A 119 -11.83 -7.29 -2.62
N PRO A 120 -12.93 -7.05 -1.89
CA PRO A 120 -14.23 -6.74 -2.51
C PRO A 120 -14.15 -5.57 -3.49
N ASP A 121 -15.04 -5.52 -4.49
CA ASP A 121 -15.16 -4.44 -5.48
C ASP A 121 -13.91 -4.18 -6.35
N TYR A 122 -12.91 -5.07 -6.27
CA TYR A 122 -11.97 -5.30 -7.36
C TYR A 122 -12.65 -6.21 -8.39
N SER A 123 -12.17 -6.18 -9.64
CA SER A 123 -12.27 -7.37 -10.48
C SER A 123 -11.73 -8.55 -9.68
N ALA A 124 -12.48 -9.65 -9.61
CA ALA A 124 -11.99 -10.84 -8.95
C ALA A 124 -10.69 -11.25 -9.66
N SER A 125 -9.57 -11.14 -8.96
CA SER A 125 -8.23 -11.36 -9.50
C SER A 125 -7.41 -12.11 -8.48
N VAL A 126 -6.56 -12.99 -8.99
CA VAL A 126 -5.65 -13.80 -8.19
C VAL A 126 -4.25 -13.62 -8.76
N SER A 127 -3.31 -13.20 -7.91
CA SER A 127 -1.88 -13.11 -8.21
C SER A 127 -1.14 -14.18 -7.43
N LEU A 128 -0.30 -14.96 -8.12
CA LEU A 128 0.63 -15.91 -7.55
C LEU A 128 2.03 -15.30 -7.62
N ARG A 129 2.78 -15.39 -6.52
CA ARG A 129 4.12 -14.82 -6.41
C ARG A 129 5.07 -15.74 -5.70
N ARG A 130 6.30 -15.82 -6.18
CA ARG A 130 7.34 -16.61 -5.54
C ARG A 130 7.66 -16.07 -4.14
N GLY A 131 7.85 -16.95 -3.16
CA GLY A 131 8.18 -16.55 -1.78
C GLY A 131 9.47 -15.77 -1.65
N THR A 132 10.53 -16.23 -2.32
CA THR A 132 11.91 -15.73 -2.14
C THR A 132 12.18 -14.34 -2.70
N ASP A 133 11.43 -13.88 -3.71
CA ASP A 133 11.65 -12.58 -4.36
C ASP A 133 10.36 -11.81 -4.71
N LEU A 134 9.18 -12.37 -4.42
CA LEU A 134 7.87 -11.85 -4.83
C LEU A 134 7.72 -11.63 -6.34
N ALA A 135 8.51 -12.31 -7.17
CA ALA A 135 8.33 -12.31 -8.61
C ALA A 135 6.94 -12.87 -8.95
N GLU A 136 6.25 -12.22 -9.89
CA GLU A 136 4.93 -12.68 -10.33
C GLU A 136 5.07 -13.97 -11.14
N LEU A 137 4.47 -15.04 -10.62
CA LEU A 137 4.37 -16.34 -11.28
C LEU A 137 3.16 -16.37 -12.22
N SER A 138 2.04 -15.83 -11.76
CA SER A 138 0.80 -15.77 -12.52
C SER A 138 -0.11 -14.65 -12.02
N ASN A 139 -0.98 -14.17 -12.90
CA ASN A 139 -2.08 -13.27 -12.56
C ASN A 139 -3.26 -13.57 -13.50
N PHE A 140 -4.42 -13.84 -12.94
CA PHE A 140 -5.59 -14.21 -13.72
C PHE A 140 -6.90 -13.71 -13.11
N LEU A 141 -7.93 -13.62 -13.96
CA LEU A 141 -9.30 -13.33 -13.57
C LEU A 141 -10.06 -14.65 -13.42
N PRO A 142 -10.32 -15.15 -12.19
CA PRO A 142 -11.11 -16.36 -11.99
C PRO A 142 -12.53 -16.30 -12.58
N TYR A 143 -13.06 -15.09 -12.77
CA TYR A 143 -14.32 -14.83 -13.45
C TYR A 143 -14.07 -13.81 -14.55
N GLU A 144 -14.37 -14.17 -15.80
CA GLU A 144 -14.29 -13.22 -16.91
C GLU A 144 -15.36 -12.13 -16.74
N ALA A 145 -15.08 -10.93 -17.23
CA ALA A 145 -16.15 -9.99 -17.49
C ALA A 145 -16.95 -10.57 -18.67
N ASP A 146 -18.10 -11.19 -18.40
CA ASP A 146 -19.01 -11.58 -19.48
C ASP A 146 -19.30 -10.32 -20.34
N ASP A 147 -19.49 -10.49 -21.66
CA ASP A 147 -19.79 -9.42 -22.63
C ASP A 147 -20.99 -8.51 -22.25
N ASP A 148 -21.69 -8.86 -21.17
CA ASP A 148 -22.83 -8.18 -20.58
C ASP A 148 -22.46 -7.49 -19.24
N ASP A 149 -21.29 -6.84 -19.18
CA ASP A 149 -20.83 -5.81 -18.20
C ASP A 149 -21.04 -6.13 -16.70
N ARG A 150 -21.18 -7.40 -16.33
CA ARG A 150 -21.28 -7.85 -14.93
C ARG A 150 -19.96 -8.45 -14.49
N ILE A 151 -19.01 -7.58 -14.17
CA ILE A 151 -17.83 -7.94 -13.39
C ILE A 151 -18.32 -8.57 -12.08
N PHE A 152 -17.88 -9.78 -11.75
CA PHE A 152 -18.09 -10.32 -10.41
C PHE A 152 -17.33 -9.44 -9.41
N THR A 153 -18.06 -8.62 -8.66
CA THR A 153 -17.52 -7.71 -7.63
C THR A 153 -17.39 -8.39 -6.25
N GLY A 154 -17.72 -9.68 -6.17
CA GLY A 154 -17.56 -10.48 -4.95
C GLY A 154 -16.08 -10.69 -4.60
N ARG A 155 -15.84 -11.18 -3.37
CA ARG A 155 -14.48 -11.36 -2.82
C ARG A 155 -13.87 -12.68 -3.28
N VAL A 156 -12.54 -12.70 -3.40
CA VAL A 156 -11.76 -13.95 -3.47
C VAL A 156 -11.34 -14.37 -2.06
N TYR A 157 -11.57 -15.64 -1.72
CA TYR A 157 -11.06 -16.27 -0.51
C TYR A 157 -9.93 -17.22 -0.88
N VAL A 158 -8.80 -17.07 -0.20
CA VAL A 158 -7.63 -17.94 -0.28
C VAL A 158 -7.31 -18.40 1.13
N GLY A 159 -6.94 -19.67 1.30
CA GLY A 159 -6.67 -20.31 2.58
C GLY A 159 -6.00 -21.66 2.40
#